data_AF-A0A0P9DQF9-F1
#
_entry.id   AF-A0A0P9DQF9-F1
#
_cell.length_a   1.000
_cell.length_b   1.000
_cell.length_c   1.000
_cell.angle_alpha   90.00
_cell.angle_beta   90.00
_cell.angle_gamma   90.00
#
_symmetry.space_group_name_H-M   'P 1'
#
loop_
_entity.id
_entity.type
_entity.pdbx_description
1 polymer ?
#
loop_
_entity_poly.entity_id
_entity_poly.type
_entity_poly.pdbx_seq_one_letter_code
_entity_poly.pdbx_strand_id
1 'polypeptide(L)'
;MSSSRLIEINHFYSQILDNSRNIFIYLPPSYETDAGQRYPVLYMQDGQHAFYKDRKGESWDVHKTVDRLIAEGRMREIIIVAVAHIEDARIAEYMHENPYGHRVFDTTNQGELYEEFLVREVKPYIDREYRTLPDQEHTALMGSSAGGLVSYNIGFRRSETFGMIGALCPFFASVDLRTMEDRWLSRVYTEKKALRIWMDVGDAEGFTVMEKHVRHVADTLIGAGYRPGDDFMYYYAVNSGHSQKDWAARVHAPLLYFFGCIGTPVRVDLHGPEAVGIEGPKRTLNPVVHYDSGFMMTDLNACYEVVDPELLDVTADGKLLPKKEGETTVRYINGSLTAELAVAVVPSVSETVTVQAYVKVPASTPPTAALYAGIELPMIREGLYGGTFEVPRDMSFEFRISRGLGMHETDRQGREIAYRKFTARDGLVLNYEVENWVDAAPVNEQR
;
A
#
# COMPACT_ATOMS: atom_id res chain seq x y z
N MET A 1 -35.43 3.06 -5.99
CA MET A 1 -34.31 3.15 -5.03
C MET A 1 -33.38 4.22 -5.55
N SER A 2 -32.94 5.14 -4.71
CA SER A 2 -31.96 6.14 -5.14
C SER A 2 -30.62 5.44 -5.39
N SER A 3 -29.92 5.81 -6.45
CA SER A 3 -28.61 5.25 -6.81
C SER A 3 -27.53 6.28 -6.54
N SER A 4 -26.32 5.82 -6.21
CA SER A 4 -25.14 6.66 -6.21
C SER A 4 -24.90 7.26 -7.59
N ARG A 5 -24.12 8.35 -7.64
CA ARG A 5 -23.79 9.05 -8.88
C ARG A 5 -22.30 9.38 -8.95
N LEU A 6 -21.73 9.18 -10.13
CA LEU A 6 -20.36 9.59 -10.45
C LEU A 6 -20.39 10.81 -11.37
N ILE A 7 -19.58 11.81 -11.04
CA ILE A 7 -19.42 13.07 -11.75
C ILE A 7 -17.94 13.25 -12.07
N GLU A 8 -17.64 13.78 -13.26
CA GLU A 8 -16.29 14.15 -13.65
C GLU A 8 -16.23 15.66 -13.93
N ILE A 9 -15.32 16.33 -13.25
CA ILE A 9 -14.94 17.71 -13.56
C ILE A 9 -13.70 17.61 -14.44
N ASN A 10 -13.92 17.81 -15.74
CA ASN A 10 -12.85 17.80 -16.72
C ASN A 10 -12.03 19.09 -16.66
N HIS A 11 -10.70 18.95 -16.76
CA HIS A 11 -9.77 20.08 -16.86
C HIS A 11 -9.92 21.13 -15.75
N PHE A 12 -10.06 20.71 -14.49
CA PHE A 12 -9.97 21.60 -13.35
C PHE A 12 -8.59 22.27 -13.35
N TYR A 13 -8.57 23.58 -13.62
CA TYR A 13 -7.33 24.37 -13.69
C TYR A 13 -6.91 24.83 -12.30
N SER A 14 -5.65 24.55 -11.94
CA SER A 14 -5.00 25.04 -10.73
C SER A 14 -4.15 26.25 -11.05
N GLN A 15 -4.36 27.36 -10.33
CA GLN A 15 -3.46 28.52 -10.44
C GLN A 15 -2.15 28.27 -9.69
N ILE A 16 -2.20 27.48 -8.61
CA ILE A 16 -1.04 27.15 -7.79
C ILE A 16 -0.05 26.25 -8.53
N LEU A 17 -0.56 25.26 -9.26
CA LEU A 17 0.27 24.29 -10.00
C LEU A 17 0.42 24.63 -11.49
N ASP A 18 -0.30 25.65 -11.98
CA ASP A 18 -0.37 26.06 -13.39
C ASP A 18 -0.60 24.88 -14.36
N ASN A 19 -1.52 24.00 -14.00
CA ASN A 19 -1.89 22.85 -14.80
C ASN A 19 -3.37 22.51 -14.63
N SER A 20 -3.88 21.66 -15.53
CA SER A 20 -5.25 21.17 -15.47
C SER A 20 -5.29 19.67 -15.29
N ARG A 21 -6.20 19.19 -14.43
CA ARG A 21 -6.42 17.76 -14.19
C ARG A 21 -7.91 17.44 -14.03
N ASN A 22 -8.26 16.17 -14.14
CA ASN A 22 -9.63 15.75 -13.89
C ASN A 22 -9.85 15.50 -12.39
N ILE A 23 -11.05 15.82 -11.91
CA ILE A 23 -11.50 15.49 -10.56
C ILE A 23 -12.76 14.64 -10.69
N PHE A 24 -12.76 13.47 -10.07
CA PHE A 24 -13.88 12.54 -10.07
C PHE A 24 -14.60 12.61 -8.72
N ILE A 25 -15.92 12.64 -8.76
CA ILE A 25 -16.75 12.83 -7.57
C ILE A 25 -17.79 11.72 -7.49
N TYR A 26 -17.83 11.03 -6.36
CA TYR A 26 -18.91 10.13 -5.98
C TYR A 26 -19.87 10.86 -5.04
N LEU A 27 -21.16 10.79 -5.39
CA LEU A 27 -22.26 11.24 -4.56
C LEU A 27 -23.05 10.02 -4.07
N PRO A 28 -23.37 9.96 -2.76
CA PRO A 28 -24.01 8.79 -2.18
C PRO A 28 -25.49 8.69 -2.58
N PRO A 29 -26.11 7.51 -2.39
CA PRO A 29 -27.49 7.27 -2.82
C PRO A 29 -28.49 8.30 -2.33
N SER A 30 -28.43 8.75 -1.07
CA SER A 30 -29.44 9.71 -0.57
C SER A 30 -29.28 11.15 -1.09
N TYR A 31 -28.18 11.48 -1.80
CA TYR A 31 -27.80 12.86 -2.12
C TYR A 31 -28.95 13.65 -2.74
N GLU A 32 -29.59 13.16 -3.81
CA GLU A 32 -30.65 13.91 -4.50
C GLU A 32 -32.00 13.90 -3.76
N THR A 33 -32.20 12.95 -2.85
CA THR A 33 -33.49 12.75 -2.17
C THR A 33 -33.58 13.42 -0.80
N ASP A 34 -32.44 13.67 -0.16
CA ASP A 34 -32.35 14.37 1.12
C ASP A 34 -31.55 15.67 0.99
N ALA A 35 -32.26 16.75 0.68
CA ALA A 35 -31.64 18.07 0.47
C ALA A 35 -31.07 18.69 1.77
N GLY A 36 -31.45 18.18 2.95
CA GLY A 36 -30.98 18.69 4.25
C GLY A 36 -29.69 18.00 4.72
N GLN A 37 -29.42 16.80 4.24
CA GLN A 37 -28.27 16.00 4.67
C GLN A 37 -26.94 16.56 4.12
N ARG A 38 -25.92 16.57 4.98
CA ARG A 38 -24.52 16.85 4.66
C ARG A 38 -23.64 15.63 4.91
N TYR A 39 -22.54 15.54 4.17
CA TYR A 39 -21.73 14.34 4.08
C TYR A 39 -20.25 14.59 4.43
N PRO A 40 -19.61 13.68 5.18
CA PRO A 40 -18.15 13.64 5.26
C PRO A 40 -17.53 13.47 3.87
N VAL A 41 -16.28 13.89 3.71
CA VAL A 41 -15.57 13.86 2.43
C VAL A 41 -14.28 13.07 2.55
N LEU A 42 -14.10 12.11 1.63
CA LEU A 42 -12.86 11.40 1.40
C LEU A 42 -12.16 11.95 0.16
N TYR A 43 -11.01 12.58 0.33
CA TYR A 43 -10.13 13.00 -0.77
C TYR A 43 -9.16 11.87 -1.12
N MET A 44 -9.25 11.35 -2.35
CA MET A 44 -8.41 10.26 -2.84
C MET A 44 -7.37 10.76 -3.87
N GLN A 45 -6.15 10.24 -3.75
CA GLN A 45 -5.08 10.44 -4.75
C GLN A 45 -5.24 9.46 -5.92
N ASP A 46 -4.56 9.73 -7.04
CA ASP A 46 -4.59 8.91 -8.26
C ASP A 46 -6.02 8.64 -8.78
N GLY A 47 -6.84 9.70 -8.83
CA GLY A 47 -8.28 9.60 -9.01
C GLY A 47 -8.76 8.90 -10.28
N GLN A 48 -7.95 8.84 -11.34
CA GLN A 48 -8.26 8.09 -12.56
C GLN A 48 -8.40 6.57 -12.33
N HIS A 49 -7.86 6.05 -11.22
CA HIS A 49 -7.94 4.64 -10.84
C HIS A 49 -8.93 4.40 -9.68
N ALA A 50 -9.58 5.43 -9.15
CA ALA A 50 -10.46 5.28 -7.99
C ALA A 50 -11.76 4.52 -8.31
N PHE A 51 -12.37 4.83 -9.46
CA PHE A 51 -13.70 4.32 -9.82
C PHE A 51 -13.72 3.40 -11.04
N TYR A 52 -12.81 3.59 -11.98
CA TYR A 52 -12.81 2.85 -13.23
C TYR A 52 -11.40 2.39 -13.58
N LYS A 53 -11.33 1.28 -14.32
CA LYS A 53 -10.10 0.87 -14.97
C LYS A 53 -9.87 1.72 -16.21
N ASP A 54 -8.62 1.97 -16.53
CA ASP A 54 -8.24 2.63 -17.78
C ASP A 54 -7.25 1.75 -18.56
N ARG A 55 -6.62 2.29 -19.61
CA ARG A 55 -5.61 1.54 -20.38
C ARG A 55 -4.29 1.37 -19.61
N LYS A 56 -4.07 2.15 -18.55
CA LYS A 56 -2.82 2.23 -17.80
C LYS A 56 -2.86 1.41 -16.51
N GLY A 57 -4.04 1.03 -16.01
CA GLY A 57 -4.15 0.22 -14.81
C GLY A 57 -5.57 -0.21 -14.44
N GLU A 58 -5.62 -1.05 -13.42
CA GLU A 58 -6.86 -1.53 -12.80
C GLU A 58 -7.51 -0.44 -11.92
N SER A 59 -8.71 -0.73 -11.46
CA SER A 59 -9.53 0.15 -10.61
C SER A 59 -9.48 -0.28 -9.14
N TRP A 60 -9.62 0.67 -8.23
CA TRP A 60 -9.97 0.41 -6.84
C TRP A 60 -11.43 0.01 -6.66
N ASP A 61 -12.28 0.37 -7.63
CA ASP A 61 -13.73 0.21 -7.58
C ASP A 61 -14.32 0.72 -6.25
N VAL A 62 -13.78 1.82 -5.71
CA VAL A 62 -14.09 2.26 -4.35
C VAL A 62 -15.57 2.58 -4.16
N HIS A 63 -16.22 3.13 -5.20
CA HIS A 63 -17.66 3.37 -5.24
C HIS A 63 -18.49 2.09 -4.99
N LYS A 64 -18.07 0.93 -5.52
CA LYS A 64 -18.77 -0.34 -5.31
C LYS A 64 -18.64 -0.81 -3.88
N THR A 65 -17.45 -0.64 -3.29
CA THR A 65 -17.21 -0.97 -1.88
C THR A 65 -18.04 -0.07 -0.97
N VAL A 66 -18.07 1.24 -1.24
CA VAL A 66 -18.87 2.21 -0.47
C VAL A 66 -20.36 1.94 -0.61
N ASP A 67 -20.88 1.74 -1.83
CA ASP A 67 -22.29 1.39 -2.06
C ASP A 67 -22.68 0.11 -1.30
N ARG A 68 -21.83 -0.91 -1.33
CA ARG A 68 -22.06 -2.17 -0.60
C ARG A 68 -22.10 -1.93 0.91
N LEU A 69 -21.11 -1.25 1.47
CA LEU A 69 -21.04 -1.00 2.92
C LEU A 69 -22.19 -0.10 3.41
N ILE A 70 -22.64 0.87 2.60
CA ILE A 70 -23.84 1.68 2.88
C ILE A 70 -25.09 0.80 2.87
N ALA A 71 -25.26 -0.04 1.85
CA ALA A 71 -26.42 -0.92 1.72
C ALA A 71 -26.50 -1.97 2.85
N GLU A 72 -25.35 -2.42 3.35
CA GLU A 72 -25.23 -3.31 4.51
C GLU A 72 -25.42 -2.59 5.86
N GLY A 73 -25.55 -1.25 5.87
CA GLY A 73 -25.64 -0.44 7.09
C GLY A 73 -24.36 -0.43 7.92
N ARG A 74 -23.21 -0.72 7.31
CA ARG A 74 -21.90 -0.82 7.97
C ARG A 74 -21.12 0.49 7.96
N MET A 75 -21.48 1.43 7.09
CA MET A 75 -20.93 2.79 7.08
C MET A 75 -21.98 3.84 6.79
N ARG A 76 -21.72 5.09 7.23
CA ARG A 76 -22.52 6.25 6.82
C ARG A 76 -22.21 6.64 5.38
N GLU A 77 -23.14 7.34 4.75
CA GLU A 77 -22.92 7.91 3.43
C GLU A 77 -21.84 9.02 3.45
N ILE A 78 -20.99 9.03 2.42
CA ILE A 78 -19.89 9.99 2.22
C ILE A 78 -19.85 10.50 0.79
N ILE A 79 -19.17 11.62 0.57
CA ILE A 79 -18.71 12.06 -0.74
C ILE A 79 -17.26 11.60 -0.92
N ILE A 80 -16.90 11.13 -2.12
CA ILE A 80 -15.50 10.86 -2.47
C ILE A 80 -15.09 11.84 -3.56
N VAL A 81 -13.97 12.52 -3.34
CA VAL A 81 -13.33 13.43 -4.30
C VAL A 81 -11.99 12.83 -4.68
N ALA A 82 -11.91 12.20 -5.84
CA ALA A 82 -10.71 11.55 -6.33
C ALA A 82 -10.01 12.45 -7.35
N VAL A 83 -8.79 12.88 -7.03
CA VAL A 83 -8.04 13.86 -7.82
C VAL A 83 -7.03 13.14 -8.72
N ALA A 84 -7.13 13.32 -10.03
CA ALA A 84 -6.22 12.67 -10.97
C ALA A 84 -4.78 13.17 -10.80
N HIS A 85 -3.80 12.29 -10.97
CA HIS A 85 -2.40 12.72 -11.11
C HIS A 85 -2.10 13.16 -12.55
N ILE A 86 -1.03 13.93 -12.73
CA ILE A 86 -0.45 14.25 -14.03
C ILE A 86 0.82 13.41 -14.19
N GLU A 87 0.94 12.62 -15.26
CA GLU A 87 1.96 11.57 -15.41
C GLU A 87 3.38 12.09 -15.12
N ASP A 88 3.80 13.14 -15.83
CA ASP A 88 5.17 13.68 -15.75
C ASP A 88 5.40 14.52 -14.48
N ALA A 89 4.33 14.86 -13.75
CA ALA A 89 4.41 15.66 -12.52
C ALA A 89 4.14 14.83 -11.25
N ARG A 90 3.61 13.60 -11.36
CA ARG A 90 3.09 12.83 -10.22
C ARG A 90 4.12 12.68 -9.10
N ILE A 91 5.33 12.25 -9.43
CA ILE A 91 6.39 12.06 -8.44
C ILE A 91 6.81 13.39 -7.80
N ALA A 92 6.93 14.45 -8.61
CA ALA A 92 7.24 15.80 -8.12
C ALA A 92 6.16 16.28 -7.13
N GLU A 93 4.90 16.26 -7.55
CA GLU A 93 3.74 16.74 -6.78
C GLU A 93 3.45 15.89 -5.54
N TYR A 94 3.85 14.62 -5.50
CA TYR A 94 3.59 13.72 -4.36
C TYR A 94 4.75 13.64 -3.36
N MET A 95 5.85 14.36 -3.61
CA MET A 95 7.00 14.43 -2.71
C MET A 95 7.14 15.83 -2.11
N HIS A 96 6.94 15.92 -0.80
CA HIS A 96 7.27 17.10 0.00
C HIS A 96 8.79 17.27 0.13
N GLU A 97 9.24 18.48 0.47
CA GLU A 97 10.66 18.68 0.79
C GLU A 97 11.07 17.85 2.01
N ASN A 98 12.14 17.07 1.84
CA ASN A 98 12.78 16.34 2.93
C ASN A 98 14.21 16.87 3.11
N PRO A 99 14.52 17.61 4.19
CA PRO A 99 15.84 18.18 4.42
C PRO A 99 16.93 17.12 4.63
N TYR A 100 16.54 15.87 4.89
CA TYR A 100 17.43 14.72 5.06
C TYR A 100 17.40 13.77 3.85
N GLY A 101 16.60 14.08 2.83
CA GLY A 101 16.41 13.25 1.64
C GLY A 101 17.39 13.61 0.54
N HIS A 102 17.90 12.59 -0.15
CA HIS A 102 18.56 12.79 -1.44
C HIS A 102 17.51 13.03 -2.53
N ARG A 103 17.88 13.70 -3.64
CA ARG A 103 17.03 13.72 -4.84
C ARG A 103 16.93 12.30 -5.40
N VAL A 104 15.82 11.61 -5.15
CA VAL A 104 15.68 10.18 -5.52
C VAL A 104 15.26 9.96 -6.98
N PHE A 105 14.74 10.96 -7.70
CA PHE A 105 14.28 10.78 -9.08
C PHE A 105 14.68 11.93 -10.02
N ASP A 106 15.76 12.66 -9.66
CA ASP A 106 16.20 13.89 -10.34
C ASP A 106 15.05 14.88 -10.65
N THR A 107 14.08 14.95 -9.76
CA THR A 107 12.91 15.80 -9.88
C THR A 107 12.88 16.87 -8.78
N THR A 108 12.11 17.93 -9.00
CA THR A 108 11.82 18.94 -7.97
C THR A 108 10.67 18.46 -7.10
N ASN A 109 10.85 18.46 -5.79
CA ASN A 109 9.76 18.18 -4.85
C ASN A 109 8.77 19.35 -4.87
N GLN A 110 7.50 19.05 -5.12
CA GLN A 110 6.40 20.01 -5.23
C GLN A 110 5.22 19.63 -4.33
N GLY A 111 5.42 18.74 -3.35
CA GLY A 111 4.40 18.29 -2.41
C GLY A 111 3.71 19.43 -1.66
N GLU A 112 4.45 20.48 -1.30
CA GLU A 112 3.90 21.69 -0.70
C GLU A 112 2.99 22.46 -1.66
N LEU A 113 3.28 22.51 -2.95
CA LEU A 113 2.40 23.14 -3.94
C LEU A 113 1.14 22.32 -4.16
N TYR A 114 1.27 20.99 -4.23
CA TYR A 114 0.12 20.08 -4.33
C TYR A 114 -0.79 20.15 -3.09
N GLU A 115 -0.19 20.26 -1.90
CA GLU A 115 -0.90 20.53 -0.65
C GLU A 115 -1.71 21.82 -0.72
N GLU A 116 -1.10 22.92 -1.15
CA GLU A 116 -1.79 24.21 -1.26
C GLU A 116 -2.89 24.17 -2.32
N PHE A 117 -2.69 23.49 -3.45
CA PHE A 117 -3.73 23.20 -4.45
C PHE A 117 -4.95 22.50 -3.82
N LEU A 118 -4.74 21.44 -3.06
CA LEU A 118 -5.82 20.71 -2.41
C LEU A 118 -6.56 21.58 -1.38
N VAL A 119 -5.82 22.32 -0.54
CA VAL A 119 -6.37 23.10 0.58
C VAL A 119 -7.04 24.40 0.11
N ARG A 120 -6.50 25.07 -0.91
CA ARG A 120 -6.97 26.41 -1.33
C ARG A 120 -7.86 26.41 -2.56
N GLU A 121 -7.78 25.39 -3.41
CA GLU A 121 -8.54 25.36 -4.66
C GLU A 121 -9.57 24.24 -4.65
N VAL A 122 -9.14 22.99 -4.43
CA VAL A 122 -10.04 21.83 -4.52
C VAL A 122 -11.04 21.80 -3.37
N LYS A 123 -10.58 21.76 -2.11
CA LYS A 123 -11.49 21.64 -0.96
C LYS A 123 -12.52 22.79 -0.90
N PRO A 124 -12.13 24.08 -1.07
CA PRO A 124 -13.10 25.18 -1.07
C PRO A 124 -14.08 25.14 -2.24
N TYR A 125 -13.67 24.64 -3.40
CA TYR A 125 -14.59 24.38 -4.51
C TYR A 125 -15.62 23.32 -4.10
N ILE A 126 -15.17 22.18 -3.56
CA ILE A 126 -16.06 21.08 -3.17
C ILE A 126 -17.03 21.52 -2.07
N ASP A 127 -16.55 22.21 -1.04
CA ASP A 127 -17.39 22.68 0.09
C ASP A 127 -18.46 23.70 -0.34
N ARG A 128 -18.24 24.42 -1.44
CA ARG A 128 -19.20 25.38 -2.01
C ARG A 128 -20.23 24.70 -2.90
N GLU A 129 -19.79 23.79 -3.78
CA GLU A 129 -20.66 23.18 -4.79
C GLU A 129 -21.44 21.96 -4.25
N TYR A 130 -20.97 21.32 -3.17
CA TYR A 130 -21.55 20.09 -2.63
C TYR A 130 -21.91 20.21 -1.15
N ARG A 131 -22.84 19.36 -0.69
CA ARG A 131 -23.31 19.33 0.71
C ARG A 131 -22.31 18.63 1.63
N THR A 132 -21.16 19.23 1.85
CA THR A 132 -20.11 18.68 2.72
C THR A 132 -20.33 19.03 4.19
N LEU A 133 -19.72 18.22 5.06
CA LEU A 133 -19.33 18.56 6.42
C LEU A 133 -17.83 18.95 6.38
N PRO A 134 -17.49 20.26 6.44
CA PRO A 134 -16.17 20.73 6.06
C PRO A 134 -15.10 20.63 7.16
N ASP A 135 -15.50 20.32 8.40
CA ASP A 135 -14.60 20.26 9.57
C ASP A 135 -13.65 19.06 9.53
N GLN A 136 -12.54 19.14 10.27
CA GLN A 136 -11.46 18.16 10.22
C GLN A 136 -11.94 16.73 10.56
N GLU A 137 -12.85 16.55 11.51
CA GLU A 137 -13.37 15.23 11.93
C GLU A 137 -14.20 14.53 10.84
N HIS A 138 -14.55 15.25 9.78
CA HIS A 138 -15.35 14.77 8.66
C HIS A 138 -14.57 14.73 7.34
N THR A 139 -13.28 15.02 7.38
CA THR A 139 -12.45 15.15 6.18
C THR A 139 -11.27 14.18 6.24
N ALA A 140 -11.21 13.24 5.29
CA ALA A 140 -10.16 12.24 5.18
C ALA A 140 -9.32 12.43 3.90
N LEU A 141 -8.05 12.04 3.98
CA LEU A 141 -7.15 11.84 2.83
C LEU A 141 -6.83 10.36 2.69
N MET A 142 -6.77 9.86 1.46
CA MET A 142 -6.34 8.48 1.21
C MET A 142 -5.60 8.35 -0.11
N GLY A 143 -4.57 7.51 -0.13
CA GLY A 143 -3.89 7.12 -1.35
C GLY A 143 -3.00 5.90 -1.14
N SER A 144 -2.38 5.45 -2.23
CA SER A 144 -1.41 4.35 -2.20
C SER A 144 -0.04 4.75 -2.71
N SER A 145 1.02 4.06 -2.30
CA SER A 145 2.38 4.33 -2.82
C SER A 145 2.76 5.80 -2.59
N ALA A 146 3.16 6.52 -3.64
CA ALA A 146 3.36 7.98 -3.58
C ALA A 146 2.09 8.75 -3.18
N GLY A 147 0.89 8.29 -3.56
CA GLY A 147 -0.38 8.84 -3.09
C GLY A 147 -0.60 8.63 -1.58
N GLY A 148 -0.09 7.53 -1.02
CA GLY A 148 -0.06 7.28 0.42
C GLY A 148 0.94 8.21 1.13
N LEU A 149 2.11 8.42 0.52
CA LEU A 149 3.15 9.35 0.98
C LEU A 149 2.65 10.80 1.07
N VAL A 150 2.02 11.31 0.01
CA VAL A 150 1.51 12.68 -0.02
C VAL A 150 0.34 12.87 0.93
N SER A 151 -0.56 11.87 1.05
CA SER A 151 -1.68 11.90 2.00
C SER A 151 -1.18 11.94 3.44
N TYR A 152 -0.14 11.16 3.76
CA TYR A 152 0.52 11.20 5.07
C TYR A 152 1.10 12.58 5.38
N ASN A 153 1.87 13.16 4.45
CA ASN A 153 2.48 14.47 4.68
C ASN A 153 1.45 15.59 4.83
N ILE A 154 0.46 15.66 3.93
CA ILE A 154 -0.58 16.68 4.00
C ILE A 154 -1.35 16.54 5.31
N GLY A 155 -1.76 15.33 5.69
CA GLY A 155 -2.54 15.13 6.92
C GLY A 155 -1.78 15.56 8.19
N PHE A 156 -0.46 15.32 8.28
CA PHE A 156 0.34 15.84 9.39
C PHE A 156 0.54 17.35 9.32
N ARG A 157 0.74 17.94 8.14
CA ARG A 157 0.98 19.38 7.97
C ARG A 157 -0.29 20.23 8.07
N ARG A 158 -1.45 19.63 7.81
CA ARG A 158 -2.78 20.24 7.75
C ARG A 158 -3.80 19.49 8.60
N SER A 159 -3.40 19.07 9.80
CA SER A 159 -4.25 18.31 10.73
C SER A 159 -5.51 19.08 11.16
N GLU A 160 -5.49 20.42 11.05
CA GLU A 160 -6.63 21.32 11.25
C GLU A 160 -7.66 21.27 10.11
N THR A 161 -7.28 20.70 8.96
CA THR A 161 -8.14 20.55 7.78
C THR A 161 -8.54 19.10 7.56
N PHE A 162 -7.62 18.16 7.77
CA PHE A 162 -7.81 16.72 7.55
C PHE A 162 -7.58 15.95 8.84
N GLY A 163 -8.64 15.36 9.40
CA GLY A 163 -8.58 14.59 10.64
C GLY A 163 -8.29 13.10 10.45
N MET A 164 -8.28 12.60 9.21
CA MET A 164 -8.16 11.18 8.90
C MET A 164 -7.18 10.93 7.74
N ILE A 165 -6.28 9.96 7.90
CA ILE A 165 -5.26 9.60 6.89
C ILE A 165 -5.30 8.11 6.60
N GLY A 166 -5.60 7.71 5.36
CA GLY A 166 -5.42 6.36 4.86
C GLY A 166 -4.17 6.25 3.96
N ALA A 167 -3.11 5.64 4.48
CA ALA A 167 -1.86 5.43 3.76
C ALA A 167 -1.67 3.95 3.42
N LEU A 168 -2.01 3.56 2.19
CA LEU A 168 -1.87 2.18 1.73
C LEU A 168 -0.52 2.00 1.02
N CYS A 169 0.30 1.05 1.47
CA CYS A 169 1.67 0.84 0.98
C CYS A 169 2.45 2.15 0.73
N PRO A 170 2.52 3.08 1.70
CA PRO A 170 3.11 4.39 1.46
C PRO A 170 4.59 4.28 1.11
N PHE A 171 5.00 4.96 0.03
CA PHE A 171 6.36 4.90 -0.49
C PHE A 171 7.28 5.83 0.31
N PHE A 172 7.57 5.48 1.57
CA PHE A 172 8.34 6.33 2.49
C PHE A 172 9.83 6.38 2.19
N ALA A 173 10.40 5.33 1.60
CA ALA A 173 11.81 5.26 1.26
C ALA A 173 12.01 4.47 -0.03
N SER A 174 13.00 4.85 -0.81
CA SER A 174 13.51 4.05 -1.92
C SER A 174 14.76 3.29 -1.49
N VAL A 175 15.00 2.12 -2.08
CA VAL A 175 16.23 1.35 -1.85
C VAL A 175 17.13 1.45 -3.07
N ASP A 176 18.40 1.79 -2.87
CA ASP A 176 19.41 1.61 -3.91
C ASP A 176 19.73 0.11 -4.04
N LEU A 177 19.28 -0.53 -5.12
CA LEU A 177 19.38 -1.98 -5.28
C LEU A 177 20.82 -2.50 -5.43
N ARG A 178 21.82 -1.62 -5.61
CA ARG A 178 23.24 -2.02 -5.70
C ARG A 178 23.92 -2.02 -4.34
N THR A 179 23.58 -1.04 -3.50
CA THR A 179 24.19 -0.81 -2.19
C THR A 179 23.29 -1.26 -1.03
N MET A 180 22.01 -1.51 -1.30
CA MET A 180 20.94 -1.75 -0.33
C MET A 180 20.71 -0.59 0.65
N GLU A 181 21.17 0.62 0.31
CA GLU A 181 20.97 1.81 1.13
C GLU A 181 19.53 2.35 1.02
N ASP A 182 18.94 2.63 2.19
CA ASP A 182 17.62 3.26 2.29
C ASP A 182 17.72 4.78 2.11
N ARG A 183 16.93 5.34 1.19
CA ARG A 183 16.82 6.79 0.96
C ARG A 183 15.41 7.25 1.30
N TRP A 184 15.27 7.94 2.43
CA TRP A 184 13.98 8.43 2.92
C TRP A 184 13.43 9.57 2.04
N LEU A 185 12.19 9.41 1.61
CA LEU A 185 11.47 10.32 0.71
C LEU A 185 10.63 11.34 1.47
N SER A 186 10.46 11.15 2.77
CA SER A 186 9.68 12.02 3.65
C SER A 186 10.30 12.08 5.03
N ARG A 187 10.01 13.18 5.74
CA ARG A 187 10.16 13.22 7.19
C ARG A 187 9.28 12.14 7.82
N VAL A 188 9.78 11.50 8.88
CA VAL A 188 8.98 10.70 9.80
C VAL A 188 8.52 11.61 10.93
N TYR A 189 7.21 11.80 11.10
CA TYR A 189 6.67 12.67 12.15
C TYR A 189 6.75 11.98 13.52
N THR A 190 7.16 12.73 14.53
CA THR A 190 7.37 12.26 15.91
C THR A 190 6.45 12.96 16.91
N GLU A 191 5.42 13.63 16.42
CA GLU A 191 4.49 14.45 17.20
C GLU A 191 3.07 13.89 17.08
N LYS A 192 2.35 13.83 18.19
CA LYS A 192 0.94 13.42 18.19
C LYS A 192 0.06 14.59 17.76
N LYS A 193 -0.79 14.35 16.77
CA LYS A 193 -1.86 15.26 16.33
C LYS A 193 -3.22 14.62 16.53
N ALA A 194 -4.28 15.43 16.44
CA ALA A 194 -5.67 14.96 16.47
C ALA A 194 -6.04 14.27 15.15
N LEU A 195 -5.36 13.17 14.84
CA LEU A 195 -5.50 12.39 13.61
C LEU A 195 -5.91 10.96 13.94
N ARG A 196 -6.75 10.39 13.08
CA ARG A 196 -6.99 8.95 12.99
C ARG A 196 -6.27 8.41 11.77
N ILE A 197 -5.41 7.42 11.94
CA ILE A 197 -4.49 6.99 10.89
C ILE A 197 -4.70 5.51 10.59
N TRP A 198 -4.95 5.19 9.33
CA TRP A 198 -4.83 3.85 8.78
C TRP A 198 -3.52 3.77 7.99
N MET A 199 -2.72 2.74 8.25
CA MET A 199 -1.49 2.46 7.51
C MET A 199 -1.43 0.98 7.17
N ASP A 200 -1.10 0.64 5.93
CA ASP A 200 -0.91 -0.75 5.54
C ASP A 200 0.26 -0.96 4.58
N VAL A 201 0.68 -2.22 4.45
CA VAL A 201 1.67 -2.65 3.48
C VAL A 201 1.44 -4.12 3.13
N GLY A 202 1.68 -4.53 1.89
CA GLY A 202 1.65 -5.92 1.47
C GLY A 202 2.94 -6.68 1.79
N ASP A 203 2.88 -8.00 1.86
CA ASP A 203 4.06 -8.87 1.98
C ASP A 203 4.75 -9.15 0.63
N ALA A 204 4.05 -8.93 -0.48
CA ALA A 204 4.49 -9.22 -1.85
C ALA A 204 4.87 -7.96 -2.65
N GLU A 205 5.34 -6.92 -1.95
CA GLU A 205 5.73 -5.61 -2.49
C GLU A 205 7.11 -5.60 -3.18
N GLY A 206 7.91 -6.64 -2.97
CA GLY A 206 9.30 -6.71 -3.40
C GLY A 206 10.13 -5.54 -2.86
N PHE A 207 10.94 -4.94 -3.73
CA PHE A 207 11.76 -3.77 -3.39
C PHE A 207 11.05 -2.43 -3.59
N THR A 208 9.81 -2.42 -4.06
CA THR A 208 9.06 -1.18 -4.32
C THR A 208 8.73 -0.48 -3.00
N VAL A 209 8.09 -1.18 -2.07
CA VAL A 209 7.82 -0.71 -0.72
C VAL A 209 8.19 -1.83 0.24
N MET A 210 9.19 -1.62 1.08
CA MET A 210 9.56 -2.64 2.05
C MET A 210 8.78 -2.45 3.35
N GLU A 211 8.25 -3.55 3.89
CA GLU A 211 7.53 -3.57 5.18
C GLU A 211 8.32 -2.84 6.27
N LYS A 212 9.66 -3.03 6.33
CA LYS A 212 10.53 -2.38 7.31
C LYS A 212 10.40 -0.85 7.34
N HIS A 213 10.15 -0.20 6.20
CA HIS A 213 10.04 1.26 6.13
C HIS A 213 8.69 1.72 6.69
N VAL A 214 7.61 1.04 6.32
CA VAL A 214 6.26 1.33 6.81
C VAL A 214 6.16 1.01 8.29
N ARG A 215 6.73 -0.11 8.72
CA ARG A 215 6.86 -0.51 10.13
C ARG A 215 7.63 0.50 10.96
N HIS A 216 8.75 1.01 10.45
CA HIS A 216 9.52 2.04 11.14
C HIS A 216 8.69 3.31 11.38
N VAL A 217 7.89 3.74 10.40
CA VAL A 217 6.98 4.87 10.58
C VAL A 217 5.89 4.53 11.60
N ALA A 218 5.28 3.35 11.51
CA ALA A 218 4.27 2.89 12.48
C ALA A 218 4.81 2.90 13.92
N ASP A 219 5.98 2.30 14.17
CA ASP A 219 6.64 2.27 15.47
C ASP A 219 6.96 3.69 15.98
N THR A 220 7.38 4.58 15.08
CA THR A 220 7.66 5.98 15.43
C THR A 220 6.39 6.73 15.86
N LEU A 221 5.28 6.51 15.16
CA LEU A 221 3.99 7.10 15.54
C LEU A 221 3.49 6.55 16.88
N ILE A 222 3.63 5.24 17.11
CA ILE A 222 3.29 4.63 18.40
C ILE A 222 4.13 5.28 19.52
N GLY A 223 5.44 5.43 19.30
CA GLY A 223 6.35 6.13 20.23
C GLY A 223 5.97 7.60 20.47
N ALA A 224 5.38 8.27 19.49
CA ALA A 224 4.84 9.64 19.63
C ALA A 224 3.53 9.70 20.43
N GLY A 225 2.92 8.55 20.75
CA GLY A 225 1.70 8.43 21.57
C GLY A 225 0.44 8.06 20.79
N TYR A 226 0.54 7.64 19.53
CA TYR A 226 -0.58 6.98 18.84
C TYR A 226 -0.83 5.59 19.41
N ARG A 227 -2.10 5.21 19.54
CA ARG A 227 -2.55 3.97 20.17
C ARG A 227 -3.07 2.99 19.09
N PRO A 228 -2.37 1.87 18.87
CA PRO A 228 -2.88 0.79 18.02
C PRO A 228 -4.29 0.35 18.46
N GLY A 229 -5.19 0.16 17.49
CA GLY A 229 -6.58 -0.25 17.76
C GLY A 229 -7.53 0.88 18.16
N ASP A 230 -7.05 2.13 18.24
CA ASP A 230 -7.84 3.30 18.61
C ASP A 230 -7.67 4.44 17.58
N ASP A 231 -6.63 5.26 17.73
CA ASP A 231 -6.32 6.38 16.83
C ASP A 231 -5.23 6.04 15.78
N PHE A 232 -4.73 4.80 15.80
CA PHE A 232 -3.83 4.25 14.78
C PHE A 232 -4.20 2.79 14.47
N MET A 233 -4.33 2.47 13.19
CA MET A 233 -4.57 1.13 12.67
C MET A 233 -3.44 0.75 11.72
N TYR A 234 -2.90 -0.45 11.89
CA TYR A 234 -1.87 -1.01 11.02
C TYR A 234 -2.34 -2.34 10.44
N TYR A 235 -2.04 -2.59 9.17
CA TYR A 235 -2.28 -3.89 8.56
C TYR A 235 -1.10 -4.33 7.70
N TYR A 236 -0.47 -5.44 8.08
CA TYR A 236 0.49 -6.15 7.23
C TYR A 236 -0.24 -7.23 6.44
N ALA A 237 -0.57 -6.91 5.20
CA ALA A 237 -1.45 -7.69 4.34
C ALA A 237 -0.70 -8.87 3.72
N VAL A 238 -1.13 -10.08 4.07
CA VAL A 238 -0.55 -11.34 3.57
C VAL A 238 -1.05 -11.64 2.14
N ASN A 239 -0.17 -12.15 1.29
CA ASN A 239 -0.38 -12.39 -0.12
C ASN A 239 -0.82 -11.14 -0.92
N SER A 240 -0.32 -9.97 -0.57
CA SER A 240 -0.76 -8.69 -1.13
C SER A 240 0.39 -7.96 -1.80
N GLY A 241 0.22 -7.58 -3.07
CA GLY A 241 1.23 -6.86 -3.86
C GLY A 241 0.99 -5.35 -3.96
N HIS A 242 1.81 -4.70 -4.80
CA HIS A 242 1.78 -3.26 -5.07
C HIS A 242 0.86 -2.92 -6.26
N SER A 243 -0.43 -3.28 -6.17
CA SER A 243 -1.39 -3.15 -7.28
C SER A 243 -2.73 -2.54 -6.87
N GLN A 244 -3.43 -1.90 -7.82
CA GLN A 244 -4.78 -1.36 -7.61
C GLN A 244 -5.76 -2.44 -7.17
N LYS A 245 -5.61 -3.67 -7.68
CA LYS A 245 -6.44 -4.81 -7.29
C LYS A 245 -6.25 -5.17 -5.82
N ASP A 246 -5.01 -5.19 -5.33
CA ASP A 246 -4.74 -5.51 -3.92
C ASP A 246 -5.23 -4.41 -3.00
N TRP A 247 -5.05 -3.13 -3.37
CA TRP A 247 -5.60 -2.01 -2.61
C TRP A 247 -7.14 -2.04 -2.59
N ALA A 248 -7.78 -2.32 -3.73
CA ALA A 248 -9.23 -2.52 -3.83
C ALA A 248 -9.72 -3.61 -2.87
N ALA A 249 -9.00 -4.73 -2.78
CA ALA A 249 -9.38 -5.86 -1.94
C ALA A 249 -9.47 -5.50 -0.46
N ARG A 250 -8.72 -4.49 0.01
CA ARG A 250 -8.66 -4.08 1.42
C ARG A 250 -9.19 -2.68 1.73
N VAL A 251 -9.61 -1.89 0.72
CA VAL A 251 -10.11 -0.51 0.93
C VAL A 251 -11.32 -0.43 1.87
N HIS A 252 -12.07 -1.52 2.00
CA HIS A 252 -13.18 -1.61 2.96
C HIS A 252 -12.74 -1.37 4.40
N ALA A 253 -11.51 -1.75 4.78
CA ALA A 253 -11.03 -1.61 6.15
C ALA A 253 -10.82 -0.14 6.59
N PRO A 254 -10.06 0.71 5.86
CA PRO A 254 -9.99 2.13 6.21
C PRO A 254 -11.34 2.85 6.10
N LEU A 255 -12.21 2.47 5.16
CA LEU A 255 -13.57 3.03 5.05
C LEU A 255 -14.41 2.74 6.30
N LEU A 256 -14.39 1.50 6.79
CA LEU A 256 -15.06 1.11 8.04
C LEU A 256 -14.45 1.82 9.25
N TYR A 257 -13.13 1.96 9.30
CA TYR A 257 -12.47 2.69 10.37
C TYR A 257 -12.91 4.15 10.39
N PHE A 258 -12.84 4.88 9.27
CA PHE A 258 -13.14 6.30 9.25
C PHE A 258 -14.63 6.63 9.37
N PHE A 259 -15.48 5.89 8.67
CA PHE A 259 -16.88 6.28 8.43
C PHE A 259 -17.90 5.22 8.84
N GLY A 260 -17.47 4.11 9.43
CA GLY A 260 -18.35 2.98 9.72
C GLY A 260 -18.14 2.35 11.08
N CYS A 261 -18.61 1.11 11.17
CA CYS A 261 -18.55 0.29 12.36
C CYS A 261 -17.59 -0.88 12.10
N ILE A 262 -16.47 -0.91 12.83
CA ILE A 262 -15.49 -2.01 12.76
C ILE A 262 -16.12 -3.36 13.16
N GLY A 263 -17.13 -3.36 14.04
CA GLY A 263 -17.77 -4.58 14.49
C GLY A 263 -16.97 -5.28 15.58
N THR A 264 -17.11 -6.60 15.69
CA THR A 264 -16.46 -7.40 16.74
C THR A 264 -15.44 -8.39 16.14
N PRO A 265 -14.31 -8.64 16.81
CA PRO A 265 -13.37 -9.69 16.41
C PRO A 265 -14.05 -11.06 16.36
N VAL A 266 -13.80 -11.83 15.31
CA VAL A 266 -14.38 -13.18 15.10
C VAL A 266 -13.34 -14.27 14.79
N ARG A 267 -12.16 -13.90 14.29
CA ARG A 267 -11.08 -14.84 13.96
C ARG A 267 -9.73 -14.13 14.07
N VAL A 268 -8.67 -14.88 14.34
CA VAL A 268 -7.29 -14.44 14.20
C VAL A 268 -6.51 -15.46 13.39
N ASP A 269 -5.70 -14.97 12.45
CA ASP A 269 -4.71 -15.76 11.72
C ASP A 269 -3.32 -15.32 12.20
N LEU A 270 -2.51 -16.26 12.71
CA LEU A 270 -1.16 -15.97 13.21
C LEU A 270 -0.12 -16.32 12.15
N HIS A 271 0.50 -15.30 11.56
CA HIS A 271 1.55 -15.46 10.57
C HIS A 271 2.93 -15.18 11.17
N GLY A 272 3.96 -15.84 10.67
CA GLY A 272 5.33 -15.67 11.14
C GLY A 272 6.29 -16.64 10.44
N PRO A 273 7.59 -16.55 10.74
CA PRO A 273 8.57 -17.50 10.21
C PRO A 273 8.42 -18.87 10.89
N GLU A 274 8.65 -19.94 10.11
CA GLU A 274 8.74 -21.31 10.65
C GLU A 274 10.01 -21.53 11.48
N ALA A 275 11.07 -20.75 11.22
CA ALA A 275 12.33 -20.81 11.93
C ALA A 275 12.94 -19.42 12.19
N VAL A 276 13.60 -19.27 13.34
CA VAL A 276 14.37 -18.08 13.73
C VAL A 276 15.75 -18.47 14.21
N GLY A 277 16.76 -17.66 13.86
CA GLY A 277 18.14 -17.88 14.29
C GLY A 277 18.46 -17.12 15.58
N ILE A 278 19.23 -17.74 16.48
CA ILE A 278 19.86 -17.03 17.60
C ILE A 278 20.75 -15.89 17.05
N GLU A 279 21.48 -16.19 15.98
CA GLU A 279 22.15 -15.20 15.13
C GLU A 279 21.35 -14.96 13.84
N GLY A 280 21.26 -13.72 13.39
CA GLY A 280 20.60 -13.36 12.12
C GLY A 280 19.61 -12.19 12.23
N PRO A 281 18.79 -11.98 11.18
CA PRO A 281 17.78 -10.92 11.17
C PRO A 281 16.71 -11.16 12.23
N LYS A 282 16.29 -10.07 12.88
CA LYS A 282 15.13 -10.08 13.78
C LYS A 282 13.86 -10.33 12.96
N ARG A 283 12.95 -11.14 13.51
CA ARG A 283 11.67 -11.48 12.89
C ARG A 283 10.51 -11.16 13.81
N THR A 284 9.35 -10.95 13.22
CA THR A 284 8.14 -10.52 13.92
C THR A 284 6.96 -11.38 13.49
N LEU A 285 6.08 -11.70 14.43
CA LEU A 285 4.78 -12.29 14.16
C LEU A 285 3.79 -11.24 13.64
N ASN A 286 2.84 -11.68 12.83
CA ASN A 286 1.76 -10.87 12.28
C ASN A 286 0.41 -11.52 12.63
N PRO A 287 -0.17 -11.22 13.80
CA PRO A 287 -1.52 -11.65 14.14
C PRO A 287 -2.55 -10.79 13.40
N VAL A 288 -3.18 -11.33 12.38
CA VAL A 288 -4.23 -10.65 11.62
C VAL A 288 -5.57 -10.97 12.26
N VAL A 289 -6.21 -9.95 12.84
CA VAL A 289 -7.54 -10.07 13.47
C VAL A 289 -8.61 -9.72 12.45
N HIS A 290 -9.58 -10.60 12.28
CA HIS A 290 -10.73 -10.43 11.40
C HIS A 290 -11.99 -10.14 12.20
N TYR A 291 -12.83 -9.25 11.68
CA TYR A 291 -14.07 -8.79 12.30
C TYR A 291 -15.28 -9.20 11.47
N ASP A 292 -16.45 -9.27 12.12
CA ASP A 292 -17.73 -9.64 11.48
C ASP A 292 -18.18 -8.68 10.37
N SER A 293 -17.68 -7.44 10.39
CA SER A 293 -17.90 -6.42 9.36
C SER A 293 -17.06 -6.62 8.09
N GLY A 294 -16.09 -7.55 8.14
CA GLY A 294 -15.04 -7.68 7.14
C GLY A 294 -13.79 -6.86 7.45
N PHE A 295 -13.81 -5.94 8.42
CA PHE A 295 -12.61 -5.22 8.85
C PHE A 295 -11.50 -6.20 9.28
N MET A 296 -10.25 -5.83 9.00
CA MET A 296 -9.08 -6.60 9.38
C MET A 296 -7.94 -5.67 9.77
N MET A 297 -7.11 -6.07 10.72
CA MET A 297 -5.91 -5.35 11.10
C MET A 297 -4.87 -6.30 11.69
N THR A 298 -3.60 -5.88 11.67
CA THR A 298 -2.57 -6.53 12.47
C THR A 298 -2.65 -6.00 13.91
N ASP A 299 -2.75 -6.89 14.89
CA ASP A 299 -2.66 -6.51 16.29
C ASP A 299 -1.21 -6.22 16.69
N LEU A 300 -0.91 -4.95 16.98
CA LEU A 300 0.43 -4.48 17.36
C LEU A 300 0.66 -4.40 18.86
N ASN A 301 -0.35 -4.75 19.65
CA ASN A 301 -0.27 -4.79 21.10
C ASN A 301 -0.87 -6.11 21.59
N ALA A 302 -0.39 -7.20 20.98
CA ALA A 302 -0.88 -8.54 21.17
C ALA A 302 -0.37 -9.15 22.49
N CYS A 303 -1.09 -10.16 22.98
CA CYS A 303 -0.65 -11.01 24.08
C CYS A 303 -0.20 -12.36 23.52
N TYR A 304 1.00 -12.79 23.91
CA TYR A 304 1.58 -14.07 23.50
C TYR A 304 1.94 -14.93 24.71
N GLU A 305 1.71 -16.23 24.58
CA GLU A 305 2.20 -17.26 25.49
C GLU A 305 3.16 -18.16 24.72
N VAL A 306 4.38 -18.32 25.22
CA VAL A 306 5.36 -19.26 24.67
C VAL A 306 5.37 -20.52 25.51
N VAL A 307 5.16 -21.69 24.88
CA VAL A 307 5.09 -22.98 25.58
C VAL A 307 6.41 -23.30 26.31
N ASP A 308 7.54 -22.98 25.68
CA ASP A 308 8.86 -23.10 26.29
C ASP A 308 9.62 -21.76 26.22
N PRO A 309 9.52 -20.91 27.27
CA PRO A 309 10.14 -19.58 27.30
C PRO A 309 11.67 -19.61 27.47
N GLU A 310 12.26 -20.78 27.74
CA GLU A 310 13.73 -20.96 27.76
C GLU A 310 14.30 -20.99 26.34
N LEU A 311 13.49 -21.35 25.33
CA LEU A 311 13.90 -21.40 23.92
C LEU A 311 13.68 -20.05 23.20
N LEU A 312 12.55 -19.38 23.47
CA LEU A 312 12.09 -18.21 22.73
C LEU A 312 11.29 -17.27 23.65
N ASP A 313 11.37 -15.97 23.40
CA ASP A 313 10.47 -14.97 23.99
C ASP A 313 9.83 -14.13 22.88
N VAL A 314 8.70 -13.48 23.19
CA VAL A 314 7.93 -12.69 22.22
C VAL A 314 7.46 -11.40 22.86
N THR A 315 7.77 -10.26 22.23
CA THR A 315 7.29 -8.96 22.68
C THR A 315 5.84 -8.72 22.24
N ALA A 316 5.15 -7.75 22.85
CA ALA A 316 3.75 -7.43 22.53
C ALA A 316 3.54 -6.99 21.07
N ASP A 317 4.55 -6.38 20.43
CA ASP A 317 4.56 -6.04 19.01
C ASP A 317 4.99 -7.21 18.11
N GLY A 318 5.10 -8.42 18.67
CA GLY A 318 5.32 -9.67 17.95
C GLY A 318 6.78 -10.02 17.68
N LYS A 319 7.77 -9.26 18.17
CA LYS A 319 9.19 -9.55 17.88
C LYS A 319 9.62 -10.82 18.59
N LEU A 320 10.23 -11.72 17.81
CA LEU A 320 10.76 -13.00 18.26
C LEU A 320 12.17 -12.81 18.83
N LEU A 321 12.40 -13.26 20.05
CA LEU A 321 13.67 -13.15 20.80
C LEU A 321 14.21 -14.56 21.10
N PRO A 322 14.90 -15.19 20.14
CA PRO A 322 15.44 -16.54 20.31
C PRO A 322 16.55 -16.59 21.37
N LYS A 323 16.55 -17.64 22.19
CA LYS A 323 17.49 -17.84 23.31
C LYS A 323 18.31 -19.10 23.17
N LYS A 324 17.66 -20.22 22.82
CA LYS A 324 18.28 -21.54 22.76
C LYS A 324 17.65 -22.39 21.66
N GLU A 325 18.47 -23.21 21.02
CA GLU A 325 18.03 -24.15 19.98
C GLU A 325 16.97 -25.13 20.48
N GLY A 326 15.99 -25.40 19.63
CA GLY A 326 14.88 -26.30 19.90
C GLY A 326 13.64 -25.90 19.11
N GLU A 327 12.53 -26.56 19.38
CA GLU A 327 11.22 -26.23 18.79
C GLU A 327 10.25 -25.87 19.90
N THR A 328 9.48 -24.81 19.70
CA THR A 328 8.45 -24.36 20.65
C THR A 328 7.22 -23.88 19.90
N THR A 329 6.13 -23.67 20.62
CA THR A 329 4.89 -23.11 20.07
C THR A 329 4.63 -21.75 20.71
N VAL A 330 4.32 -20.76 19.88
CA VAL A 330 3.82 -19.45 20.32
C VAL A 330 2.31 -19.44 20.14
N ARG A 331 1.57 -19.08 21.19
CA ARG A 331 0.13 -18.87 21.17
C ARG A 331 -0.17 -17.39 21.25
N TYR A 332 -0.96 -16.87 20.31
CA TYR A 332 -1.61 -15.57 20.41
C TYR A 332 -2.92 -15.69 21.20
N ILE A 333 -3.21 -14.70 22.05
CA ILE A 333 -4.42 -14.65 22.87
C ILE A 333 -5.03 -13.24 22.83
N ASN A 334 -6.31 -13.15 22.45
CA ASN A 334 -7.12 -11.93 22.57
C ASN A 334 -8.55 -12.28 22.97
N GLY A 335 -8.86 -12.15 24.26
CA GLY A 335 -10.13 -12.62 24.81
C GLY A 335 -10.30 -14.12 24.60
N SER A 336 -11.33 -14.52 23.85
CA SER A 336 -11.58 -15.91 23.46
C SER A 336 -10.90 -16.32 22.14
N LEU A 337 -10.33 -15.38 21.38
CA LEU A 337 -9.65 -15.67 20.13
C LEU A 337 -8.23 -16.13 20.41
N THR A 338 -7.85 -17.27 19.83
CA THR A 338 -6.50 -17.84 19.95
C THR A 338 -6.03 -18.35 18.59
N ALA A 339 -4.72 -18.31 18.38
CA ALA A 339 -4.05 -18.95 17.25
C ALA A 339 -2.65 -19.38 17.69
N GLU A 340 -2.09 -20.40 17.05
CA GLU A 340 -0.79 -20.96 17.41
C GLU A 340 0.12 -21.07 16.20
N LEU A 341 1.42 -20.93 16.43
CA LEU A 341 2.47 -21.12 15.43
C LEU A 341 3.62 -21.90 16.06
N ALA A 342 4.04 -22.99 15.41
CA ALA A 342 5.26 -23.70 15.76
C ALA A 342 6.47 -22.92 15.20
N VAL A 343 7.50 -22.75 16.03
CA VAL A 343 8.72 -22.00 15.68
C VAL A 343 9.94 -22.83 16.06
N ALA A 344 10.79 -23.11 15.09
CA ALA A 344 12.11 -23.68 15.32
C ALA A 344 13.13 -22.58 15.63
N VAL A 345 13.83 -22.70 16.75
CA VAL A 345 14.99 -21.87 17.08
C VAL A 345 16.24 -22.63 16.64
N VAL A 346 16.99 -22.03 15.70
CA VAL A 346 18.21 -22.60 15.11
C VAL A 346 19.44 -21.74 15.45
N PRO A 347 20.68 -22.24 15.29
CA PRO A 347 21.88 -21.46 15.63
C PRO A 347 21.94 -20.12 14.88
N SER A 348 21.66 -20.15 13.58
CA SER A 348 21.67 -18.95 12.74
C SER A 348 20.71 -19.07 11.57
N VAL A 349 20.22 -17.92 11.10
CA VAL A 349 19.55 -17.77 9.81
C VAL A 349 20.18 -16.62 9.05
N SER A 350 20.39 -16.78 7.75
CA SER A 350 20.97 -15.73 6.92
C SER A 350 19.99 -14.58 6.69
N GLU A 351 20.53 -13.37 6.54
CA GLU A 351 19.75 -12.18 6.17
C GLU A 351 19.23 -12.25 4.74
N THR A 352 20.05 -12.77 3.82
CA THR A 352 19.71 -12.98 2.41
C THR A 352 19.65 -14.46 2.06
N VAL A 353 18.94 -14.76 0.98
CA VAL A 353 18.93 -16.06 0.31
C VAL A 353 19.28 -15.89 -1.16
N THR A 354 19.87 -16.94 -1.72
CA THR A 354 20.15 -17.02 -3.14
C THR A 354 18.91 -17.48 -3.91
N VAL A 355 18.43 -16.65 -4.84
CA VAL A 355 17.37 -16.99 -5.80
C VAL A 355 17.97 -17.05 -7.20
N GLN A 356 17.68 -18.12 -7.94
CA GLN A 356 18.01 -18.21 -9.35
C GLN A 356 16.74 -17.96 -10.17
N ALA A 357 16.83 -17.12 -11.20
CA ALA A 357 15.71 -16.84 -12.08
C ALA A 357 16.15 -16.86 -13.54
N TYR A 358 15.41 -17.57 -14.39
CA TYR A 358 15.67 -17.67 -15.82
C TYR A 358 14.38 -17.45 -16.60
N VAL A 359 14.46 -16.60 -17.62
CA VAL A 359 13.33 -16.26 -18.49
C VAL A 359 13.73 -16.41 -19.94
N LYS A 360 13.03 -17.30 -20.65
CA LYS A 360 13.08 -17.37 -22.12
C LYS A 360 12.11 -16.36 -22.71
N VAL A 361 12.53 -15.65 -23.73
CA VAL A 361 11.72 -14.60 -24.38
C VAL A 361 11.58 -14.87 -25.88
N PRO A 362 10.49 -14.42 -26.54
CA PRO A 362 10.29 -14.67 -27.96
C PRO A 362 11.28 -13.85 -28.81
N ALA A 363 11.52 -14.28 -30.06
CA ALA A 363 12.41 -13.59 -31.00
C ALA A 363 11.97 -12.14 -31.32
N SER A 364 10.72 -11.79 -31.04
CA SER A 364 10.22 -10.41 -31.13
C SER A 364 10.75 -9.48 -30.04
N THR A 365 11.49 -9.99 -29.06
CA THR A 365 12.02 -9.19 -27.95
C THR A 365 13.20 -8.35 -28.42
N PRO A 366 13.19 -7.01 -28.21
CA PRO A 366 14.32 -6.17 -28.57
C PRO A 366 15.61 -6.60 -27.86
N PRO A 367 16.77 -6.69 -28.56
CA PRO A 367 18.04 -7.11 -27.95
C PRO A 367 18.57 -6.18 -26.85
N THR A 368 18.08 -4.94 -26.78
CA THR A 368 18.47 -3.95 -25.77
C THR A 368 17.45 -3.82 -24.65
N ALA A 369 16.39 -4.63 -24.63
CA ALA A 369 15.37 -4.54 -23.61
C ALA A 369 15.94 -4.96 -22.26
N ALA A 370 15.74 -4.12 -21.24
CA ALA A 370 15.82 -4.58 -19.86
C ALA A 370 14.64 -5.54 -19.61
N LEU A 371 14.84 -6.54 -18.74
CA LEU A 371 13.81 -7.50 -18.40
C LEU A 371 13.66 -7.55 -16.89
N TYR A 372 12.42 -7.59 -16.40
CA TYR A 372 12.11 -7.61 -14.98
C TYR A 372 11.19 -8.77 -14.64
N ALA A 373 11.46 -9.46 -13.53
CA ALA A 373 10.64 -10.53 -12.96
C ALA A 373 10.55 -10.37 -11.44
N GLY A 374 10.10 -9.20 -10.98
CA GLY A 374 10.23 -8.75 -9.58
C GLY A 374 11.63 -8.19 -9.25
N ILE A 375 12.64 -8.63 -10.00
CA ILE A 375 14.02 -8.13 -10.01
C ILE A 375 14.47 -7.93 -11.46
N GLU A 376 15.45 -7.06 -11.69
CA GLU A 376 16.07 -6.89 -13.00
C GLU A 376 16.88 -8.14 -13.38
N LEU A 377 16.63 -8.68 -14.56
CA LEU A 377 17.29 -9.86 -15.09
C LEU A 377 18.28 -9.43 -16.19
N PRO A 378 19.59 -9.69 -16.03
CA PRO A 378 20.54 -9.43 -17.10
C PRO A 378 20.36 -10.44 -18.24
N MET A 379 20.72 -10.03 -19.46
CA MET A 379 20.75 -10.95 -20.60
C MET A 379 21.94 -11.91 -20.46
N ILE A 380 21.68 -13.21 -20.52
CA ILE A 380 22.73 -14.26 -20.55
C ILE A 380 23.19 -14.47 -21.99
N ARG A 381 22.22 -14.61 -22.90
CA ARG A 381 22.40 -14.71 -24.36
C ARG A 381 21.09 -14.31 -25.04
N GLU A 382 21.12 -14.15 -26.36
CA GLU A 382 19.92 -13.85 -27.14
C GLU A 382 18.77 -14.84 -26.81
N GLY A 383 17.60 -14.30 -26.47
CA GLY A 383 16.42 -15.07 -26.09
C GLY A 383 16.41 -15.64 -24.67
N LEU A 384 17.44 -15.40 -23.84
CA LEU A 384 17.53 -15.91 -22.47
C LEU A 384 18.11 -14.87 -21.51
N TYR A 385 17.31 -14.52 -20.51
CA TYR A 385 17.67 -13.63 -19.41
C TYR A 385 17.69 -14.41 -18.10
N GLY A 386 18.49 -13.96 -17.15
CA GLY A 386 18.51 -14.56 -15.84
C GLY A 386 19.85 -14.46 -15.12
N GLY A 387 19.90 -15.10 -13.97
CA GLY A 387 21.08 -15.10 -13.13
C GLY A 387 20.80 -15.65 -11.73
N THR A 388 21.77 -15.40 -10.86
CA THR A 388 21.71 -15.71 -9.43
C THR A 388 21.72 -14.41 -8.66
N PHE A 389 20.78 -14.26 -7.73
CA PHE A 389 20.53 -13.01 -7.02
C PHE A 389 20.48 -13.25 -5.52
N GLU A 390 21.17 -12.40 -4.76
CA GLU A 390 21.03 -12.34 -3.31
C GLU A 390 19.85 -11.41 -2.98
N VAL A 391 18.85 -11.95 -2.29
CA VAL A 391 17.59 -11.26 -1.97
C VAL A 391 17.31 -11.41 -0.48
N PRO A 392 16.74 -10.40 0.21
CA PRO A 392 16.35 -10.55 1.60
C PRO A 392 15.47 -11.79 1.81
N ARG A 393 15.83 -12.59 2.81
CA ARG A 393 15.12 -13.81 3.17
C ARG A 393 13.66 -13.49 3.50
N ASP A 394 12.76 -14.28 2.92
CA ASP A 394 11.30 -14.25 3.13
C ASP A 394 10.59 -13.04 2.51
N MET A 395 11.30 -12.22 1.73
CA MET A 395 10.68 -11.19 0.91
C MET A 395 9.82 -11.85 -0.18
N SER A 396 8.57 -11.43 -0.31
CA SER A 396 7.71 -11.88 -1.40
C SER A 396 7.63 -10.84 -2.51
N PHE A 397 7.43 -11.34 -3.73
CA PHE A 397 7.34 -10.54 -4.94
C PHE A 397 6.04 -10.90 -5.65
N GLU A 398 5.26 -9.90 -6.02
CA GLU A 398 4.22 -10.02 -7.03
C GLU A 398 4.68 -9.33 -8.32
N PHE A 399 4.61 -10.02 -9.46
CA PHE A 399 5.11 -9.48 -10.72
C PHE A 399 4.46 -10.10 -11.95
N ARG A 400 4.53 -9.37 -13.06
CA ARG A 400 4.52 -9.91 -14.42
C ARG A 400 5.91 -9.73 -15.00
N ILE A 401 6.30 -10.59 -15.92
CA ILE A 401 7.52 -10.35 -16.68
C ILE A 401 7.29 -9.12 -17.54
N SER A 402 8.15 -8.12 -17.39
CA SER A 402 8.01 -6.83 -18.04
C SER A 402 9.32 -6.37 -18.66
N ARG A 403 9.21 -5.44 -19.61
CA ARG A 403 10.34 -4.73 -20.22
C ARG A 403 10.42 -3.27 -19.81
N GLY A 404 9.66 -2.89 -18.78
CA GLY A 404 9.46 -1.52 -18.34
C GLY A 404 7.99 -1.22 -18.06
N LEU A 405 7.71 0.04 -17.70
CA LEU A 405 6.37 0.48 -17.32
C LEU A 405 5.37 0.29 -18.48
N GLY A 406 4.25 -0.37 -18.22
CA GLY A 406 3.21 -0.64 -19.21
C GLY A 406 3.54 -1.70 -20.26
N MET A 407 4.77 -2.21 -20.32
CA MET A 407 5.21 -3.23 -21.30
C MET A 407 5.40 -4.58 -20.62
N HIS A 408 4.47 -5.51 -20.80
CA HIS A 408 4.46 -6.77 -20.08
C HIS A 408 4.05 -7.96 -20.96
N GLU A 409 4.30 -9.16 -20.45
CA GLU A 409 3.99 -10.41 -21.12
C GLU A 409 2.49 -10.64 -21.34
N THR A 410 2.16 -11.35 -22.40
CA THR A 410 0.83 -11.90 -22.67
C THR A 410 0.93 -13.35 -23.13
N ASP A 411 -0.20 -14.04 -23.13
CA ASP A 411 -0.29 -15.34 -23.78
C ASP A 411 -0.21 -15.21 -25.31
N ARG A 412 -0.13 -16.34 -26.02
CA ARG A 412 -0.10 -16.37 -27.49
C ARG A 412 -1.25 -15.62 -28.18
N GLN A 413 -2.39 -15.43 -27.51
CA GLN A 413 -3.55 -14.72 -28.07
C GLN A 413 -3.54 -13.23 -27.71
N GLY A 414 -2.50 -12.73 -27.04
CA GLY A 414 -2.40 -11.35 -26.60
C GLY A 414 -3.25 -11.03 -25.37
N ARG A 415 -3.70 -12.05 -24.62
CA ARG A 415 -4.45 -11.84 -23.38
C ARG A 415 -3.47 -11.68 -22.22
N GLU A 416 -3.84 -10.80 -21.29
CA GLU A 416 -3.03 -10.56 -20.10
C GLU A 416 -2.86 -11.82 -19.24
N ILE A 417 -1.62 -12.05 -18.80
CA ILE A 417 -1.29 -13.13 -17.87
C ILE A 417 -1.55 -12.65 -16.43
N ALA A 418 -2.02 -13.52 -15.54
CA ALA A 418 -2.16 -13.17 -14.13
C ALA A 418 -0.79 -12.87 -13.49
N TYR A 419 -0.75 -11.94 -12.53
CA TYR A 419 0.46 -11.72 -11.74
C TYR A 419 0.90 -13.03 -11.07
N ARG A 420 2.21 -13.26 -11.06
CA ARG A 420 2.86 -14.39 -10.38
C ARG A 420 3.38 -13.93 -9.03
N LYS A 421 3.47 -14.88 -8.09
CA LYS A 421 4.03 -14.65 -6.75
C LYS A 421 5.12 -15.66 -6.43
N PHE A 422 6.18 -15.21 -5.76
CA PHE A 422 7.11 -16.08 -5.04
C PHE A 422 7.56 -15.42 -3.74
N THR A 423 8.00 -16.24 -2.80
CA THR A 423 8.69 -15.80 -1.58
C THR A 423 10.12 -16.29 -1.65
N ALA A 424 11.10 -15.42 -1.43
CA ALA A 424 12.51 -15.75 -1.46
C ALA A 424 12.86 -16.73 -0.32
N ARG A 425 13.29 -17.94 -0.69
CA ARG A 425 13.71 -19.03 0.22
C ARG A 425 14.98 -19.67 -0.34
N ASP A 426 15.70 -20.42 0.50
CA ASP A 426 16.95 -21.07 0.11
C ASP A 426 16.78 -22.00 -1.09
N GLY A 427 17.67 -21.86 -2.08
CA GLY A 427 17.72 -22.77 -3.23
C GLY A 427 16.56 -22.62 -4.23
N LEU A 428 15.80 -21.52 -4.15
CA LEU A 428 14.70 -21.26 -5.07
C LEU A 428 15.22 -21.06 -6.51
N VAL A 429 14.67 -21.83 -7.45
CA VAL A 429 14.95 -21.71 -8.89
C VAL A 429 13.66 -21.45 -9.65
N LEU A 430 13.58 -20.28 -10.30
CA LEU A 430 12.44 -19.84 -11.09
C LEU A 430 12.75 -19.97 -12.58
N ASN A 431 11.84 -20.58 -13.33
CA ASN A 431 11.97 -20.74 -14.78
C ASN A 431 10.66 -20.32 -15.45
N TYR A 432 10.75 -19.36 -16.36
CA TYR A 432 9.61 -18.83 -17.10
C TYR A 432 9.87 -18.75 -18.60
N GLU A 433 8.79 -18.70 -19.37
CA GLU A 433 8.80 -18.49 -20.81
C GLU A 433 7.74 -17.45 -21.16
N VAL A 434 8.17 -16.36 -21.80
CA VAL A 434 7.27 -15.35 -22.35
C VAL A 434 6.82 -15.81 -23.72
N GLU A 435 5.51 -15.85 -23.94
CA GLU A 435 4.96 -16.25 -25.25
C GLU A 435 4.80 -15.06 -26.20
N ASN A 436 4.36 -13.92 -25.66
CA ASN A 436 4.13 -12.71 -26.43
C ASN A 436 4.25 -11.45 -25.56
N TRP A 437 4.26 -10.28 -26.19
CA TRP A 437 4.34 -8.98 -25.53
C TRP A 437 3.11 -8.12 -25.80
N VAL A 438 2.74 -7.32 -24.82
CA VAL A 438 2.01 -6.07 -25.04
C VAL A 438 3.01 -4.92 -24.98
N ASP A 439 3.16 -4.23 -26.09
CA ASP A 439 3.82 -2.93 -26.14
C ASP A 439 2.77 -1.85 -25.90
N ALA A 440 3.06 -0.89 -25.02
CA ALA A 440 2.24 0.31 -24.93
C ALA A 440 2.25 1.00 -26.31
N ALA A 441 1.07 1.34 -26.84
CA ALA A 441 1.01 2.14 -28.06
C ALA A 441 1.83 3.42 -27.85
N PRO A 442 2.64 3.86 -28.82
CA PRO A 442 3.39 5.10 -28.68
C PRO A 442 2.44 6.23 -28.31
N VAL A 443 2.83 7.01 -27.29
CA VAL A 443 2.19 8.29 -26.98
C VAL A 443 2.28 9.09 -28.27
N ASN A 444 1.16 9.27 -28.96
CA ASN A 444 1.12 10.12 -30.14
C ASN A 444 1.64 11.49 -29.71
N GLU A 445 2.74 11.90 -30.32
CA GLU A 445 3.10 13.30 -30.51
C GLU A 445 1.95 13.99 -31.24
N GLN A 446 0.95 14.46 -30.49
CA GLN A 446 0.05 15.51 -30.97
C GLN A 446 0.12 16.66 -29.97
N ARG A 447 0.97 17.60 -30.38
CA ARG A 447 1.10 18.99 -29.93
C ARG A 447 -0.25 19.69 -29.80
#